data_AF-A0A832CLB4-F1
#
_entry.id   AF-A0A832CLB4-F1
#
_cell.length_a   1.000
_cell.length_b   1.000
_cell.length_c   1.000
_cell.angle_alpha   90.00
_cell.angle_beta   90.00
_cell.angle_gamma   90.00
#
_symmetry.space_group_name_H-M   'P 1'
#
loop_
_entity.id
_entity.type
_entity.pdbx_description
1 polymer ?
#
loop_
_entity_poly.entity_id
_entity_poly.type
_entity_poly.pdbx_seq_one_letter_code
_entity_poly.pdbx_strand_id
1 'polypeptide(L)'
;MAEGQRTLESLCIACPRGCRLRAAVASDGTCRIEGARCKLGREYGRQEALSPRRVLTTTLATAWGRPVPARSSRPIERGLLLDVQRRLADVVLDTPVHAGDTLASNIDGQGADLVATADGPVPPSPAHEDVGRSMDC
;
A
#
# COMPACT_ATOMS: atom_id res chain seq x y z
N MET A 1 -3.95 -8.10 41.19
CA MET A 1 -2.78 -8.25 40.31
C MET A 1 -3.15 -7.58 38.99
N ALA A 2 -2.45 -6.51 38.58
CA ALA A 2 -2.83 -5.70 37.43
C ALA A 2 -2.23 -6.30 36.15
N GLU A 3 -2.87 -7.35 35.65
CA GLU A 3 -2.54 -7.98 34.37
C GLU A 3 -3.06 -7.14 33.20
N GLY A 4 -2.17 -6.82 32.25
CA GLY A 4 -2.58 -6.37 30.92
C GLY A 4 -2.02 -5.05 30.39
N GLN A 5 -0.88 -4.55 30.88
CA GLN A 5 -0.21 -3.39 30.27
C GLN A 5 0.87 -3.79 29.27
N ARG A 6 0.61 -3.59 27.97
CA ARG A 6 1.66 -3.64 26.94
C ARG A 6 2.27 -2.26 26.76
N THR A 7 3.59 -2.20 26.70
CA THR A 7 4.32 -0.96 26.42
C THR A 7 5.04 -1.08 25.08
N LEU A 8 4.93 -0.06 24.23
CA LEU A 8 5.60 0.02 22.94
C LEU A 8 6.44 1.30 22.85
N GLU A 9 7.68 1.16 22.40
CA GLU A 9 8.58 2.28 22.12
C GLU A 9 8.67 2.46 20.61
N SER A 10 8.52 3.70 20.14
CA SER A 10 8.58 4.02 18.71
C SER A 10 9.15 5.40 18.45
N LEU A 11 9.68 5.61 17.26
CA LEU A 11 10.05 6.93 16.77
C LEU A 11 8.87 7.53 16.01
N CYS A 12 8.48 8.77 16.35
CA CYS A 12 7.53 9.53 15.55
C CYS A 12 8.12 9.87 14.17
N ILE A 13 7.59 9.27 13.11
CA ILE A 13 8.03 9.53 11.73
C ILE A 13 7.22 10.63 11.02
N ALA A 14 6.25 11.24 11.71
CA ALA A 14 5.37 12.26 11.11
C ALA A 14 6.08 13.60 10.81
N CYS A 15 7.26 13.85 11.37
CA CYS A 15 8.03 15.06 11.12
C CYS A 15 9.55 14.82 11.35
N PRO A 16 10.44 15.64 10.79
CA PRO A 16 11.89 15.42 10.86
C PRO A 16 12.49 15.49 12.28
N ARG A 17 11.72 15.96 13.29
CA ARG A 17 12.18 16.01 14.68
C ARG A 17 12.34 14.63 15.33
N GLY A 18 11.62 13.60 14.87
CA GLY A 18 11.81 12.24 15.37
C GLY A 18 11.60 12.09 16.90
N CYS A 19 10.45 12.52 17.44
CA CYS A 19 10.21 12.38 18.88
C CYS A 19 10.22 10.88 19.28
N ARG A 20 10.94 10.53 20.35
CA ARG A 20 10.86 9.19 20.95
C ARG A 20 9.56 9.09 21.74
N LEU A 21 8.72 8.13 21.36
CA LEU A 21 7.40 7.92 21.93
C LEU A 21 7.38 6.64 22.75
N ARG A 22 6.68 6.70 23.89
CA ARG A 22 6.35 5.53 24.70
C ARG A 22 4.83 5.42 24.79
N ALA A 23 4.29 4.31 24.32
CA ALA A 23 2.86 4.03 24.32
C ALA A 23 2.56 2.95 25.35
N ALA A 24 1.79 3.27 26.38
CA ALA A 24 1.25 2.30 27.33
C ALA A 24 -0.21 2.00 26.93
N VAL A 25 -0.49 0.75 26.60
CA VAL A 25 -1.84 0.28 26.24
C VAL A 25 -2.35 -0.62 27.36
N ALA A 26 -3.47 -0.24 27.95
CA ALA A 26 -4.17 -1.02 28.96
C ALA A 26 -5.13 -2.03 28.30
N SER A 27 -5.58 -3.01 29.09
CA SER A 27 -6.46 -4.09 28.66
C SER A 27 -7.85 -3.64 28.21
N ASP A 28 -8.30 -2.46 28.66
CA ASP A 28 -9.54 -1.79 28.24
C ASP A 28 -9.40 -1.05 26.89
N GLY A 29 -8.23 -1.08 26.26
CA GLY A 29 -7.93 -0.36 25.02
C GLY A 29 -7.49 1.10 25.22
N THR A 30 -7.42 1.58 26.46
CA THR A 30 -6.90 2.91 26.76
C THR A 30 -5.42 2.99 26.41
N CYS A 31 -5.04 3.98 25.60
CA CYS A 31 -3.67 4.21 25.16
C CYS A 31 -3.16 5.57 25.63
N ARG A 32 -2.09 5.56 26.44
CA ARG A 32 -1.39 6.77 26.89
C ARG A 32 -0.07 6.91 26.14
N ILE A 33 0.15 8.08 25.54
CA ILE A 33 1.36 8.40 24.78
C ILE A 33 2.21 9.42 25.53
N GLU A 34 3.47 9.07 25.75
CA GLU A 34 4.48 9.92 26.38
C GLU A 34 5.60 10.26 25.37
N GLY A 35 6.29 11.37 25.58
CA GLY A 35 7.39 11.84 24.71
C GLY A 35 6.97 12.61 23.45
N ALA A 36 5.66 12.73 23.17
CA ALA A 36 5.15 13.48 22.04
C ALA A 36 5.16 15.01 22.30
N ARG A 37 5.91 15.75 21.48
CA ARG A 37 5.99 17.24 21.54
C ARG A 37 4.86 17.96 20.78
N CYS A 38 4.04 17.24 20.02
CA CYS A 38 2.95 17.82 19.24
C CYS A 38 1.74 16.87 19.17
N LYS A 39 0.59 17.39 18.71
CA LYS A 39 -0.64 16.62 18.51
C LYS A 39 -0.44 15.47 17.50
N LEU A 40 0.24 15.74 16.39
CA LEU A 40 0.53 14.74 15.36
C LEU A 40 1.33 13.56 15.91
N GLY A 41 2.30 13.81 16.79
CA GLY A 41 3.09 12.75 17.42
C GLY A 41 2.27 11.87 18.36
N ARG A 42 1.31 12.47 19.09
CA ARG A 42 0.37 11.69 19.91
C ARG A 42 -0.53 10.80 19.06
N GLU A 43 -1.05 11.35 17.96
CA GLU A 43 -1.91 10.60 17.04
C GLU A 43 -1.14 9.45 16.39
N TYR A 44 0.05 9.73 15.85
CA TYR A 44 0.91 8.70 15.27
C TYR A 44 1.25 7.61 16.29
N GLY A 45 1.68 7.97 17.50
CA GLY A 45 2.01 6.99 18.53
C GLY A 45 0.82 6.12 18.94
N ARG A 46 -0.38 6.71 19.01
CA ARG A 46 -1.61 5.98 19.30
C ARG A 46 -1.98 5.02 18.16
N GLN A 47 -1.95 5.50 16.92
CA GLN A 47 -2.21 4.68 15.74
C GLN A 47 -1.22 3.51 15.67
N GLU A 48 0.08 3.78 15.79
CA GLU A 48 1.12 2.76 15.72
C GLU A 48 1.00 1.70 16.83
N ALA A 49 0.57 2.10 18.04
CA ALA A 49 0.36 1.18 19.14
C ALA A 49 -0.91 0.32 18.98
N LEU A 50 -2.01 0.89 18.49
CA LEU A 50 -3.31 0.22 18.43
C LEU A 50 -3.56 -0.52 17.11
N SER A 51 -3.33 0.14 15.96
CA SER A 51 -3.55 -0.39 14.62
C SER A 51 -2.45 0.19 13.70
N PRO A 52 -1.24 -0.41 13.68
CA PRO A 52 -0.16 0.06 12.83
C PRO A 52 -0.58 -0.11 11.37
N ARG A 53 -0.52 0.98 10.59
CA ARG A 53 -0.95 1.00 9.19
C ARG A 53 0.17 1.43 8.25
N ARG A 54 0.22 0.86 7.06
CA ARG A 54 1.20 1.17 6.02
C ARG A 54 0.55 1.12 4.63
N VAL A 55 1.06 1.91 3.70
CA VAL A 55 0.67 1.78 2.29
C VAL A 55 1.29 0.48 1.77
N LEU A 56 0.46 -0.41 1.21
CA LEU A 56 0.96 -1.58 0.52
C LEU A 56 1.57 -1.10 -0.80
N THR A 57 2.81 -1.48 -1.08
CA THR A 57 3.47 -1.25 -2.37
C THR A 57 3.85 -2.60 -2.94
N THR A 58 3.43 -2.88 -4.17
CA THR A 58 3.59 -4.19 -4.81
C THR A 58 3.72 -4.04 -6.32
N THR A 59 3.90 -5.16 -7.00
CA THR A 59 3.92 -5.25 -8.46
C THR A 59 3.01 -6.37 -8.90
N LEU A 60 2.18 -6.13 -9.91
CA LEU A 60 1.39 -7.19 -10.55
C LEU A 60 2.10 -7.67 -11.81
N ALA A 61 2.05 -8.98 -12.04
CA ALA A 61 2.50 -9.57 -13.28
C ALA A 61 1.62 -9.10 -14.43
N THR A 62 2.18 -9.05 -15.64
CA THR A 62 1.44 -8.77 -16.86
C THR A 62 1.63 -9.92 -17.84
N ALA A 63 0.65 -10.13 -18.72
CA ALA A 63 0.74 -11.11 -19.79
C ALA A 63 1.92 -10.82 -20.77
N TRP A 64 2.43 -9.59 -20.80
CA TRP A 64 3.50 -9.14 -21.69
C TRP A 64 4.87 -9.06 -21.01
N GLY A 65 5.01 -9.62 -19.81
CA GLY A 65 6.30 -9.89 -19.16
C GLY A 65 6.93 -8.75 -18.36
N ARG A 66 6.41 -7.52 -18.45
CA ARG A 66 6.90 -6.40 -17.63
C ARG A 66 5.87 -6.04 -16.54
N PRO A 67 6.21 -6.18 -15.25
CA PRO A 67 5.25 -5.97 -14.18
C PRO A 67 4.86 -4.50 -14.03
N VAL A 68 3.65 -4.27 -13.52
CA VAL A 68 3.12 -2.93 -13.24
C VAL A 68 3.26 -2.64 -11.75
N PRO A 69 3.91 -1.53 -11.35
CA PRO A 69 3.96 -1.12 -9.96
C PRO A 69 2.59 -0.58 -9.52
N ALA A 70 2.18 -0.98 -8.32
CA ALA A 70 0.92 -0.58 -7.73
C ALA A 70 1.07 -0.32 -6.24
N ARG A 71 0.18 0.53 -5.72
CA ARG A 71 0.08 0.82 -4.29
C ARG A 71 -1.35 0.77 -3.81
N SER A 72 -1.56 0.57 -2.51
CA SER A 72 -2.88 0.78 -1.94
C SER A 72 -3.28 2.25 -2.00
N SER A 73 -4.57 2.52 -2.24
CA SER A 73 -5.12 3.88 -2.27
C SER A 73 -4.99 4.58 -0.92
N ARG A 74 -4.98 3.80 0.18
CA ARG A 74 -4.80 4.25 1.57
C ARG A 74 -3.98 3.26 2.40
N PRO A 75 -3.45 3.66 3.57
CA PRO A 75 -2.77 2.76 4.49
C PRO A 75 -3.69 1.63 4.98
N ILE A 76 -3.20 0.40 4.90
CA ILE A 76 -3.87 -0.81 5.40
C ILE A 76 -3.18 -1.32 6.66
N GLU A 77 -3.86 -2.16 7.44
CA GLU A 77 -3.27 -2.70 8.68
C GLU A 77 -2.04 -3.55 8.37
N ARG A 78 -0.99 -3.36 9.18
CA ARG A 78 0.30 -4.04 9.00
C ARG A 78 0.16 -5.57 8.99
N GLY A 79 -0.75 -6.10 9.81
CA GLY A 79 -1.03 -7.53 9.87
C GLY A 79 -1.58 -8.11 8.56
N LEU A 80 -2.29 -7.29 7.78
CA LEU A 80 -2.93 -7.72 6.52
C LEU A 80 -1.99 -7.66 5.31
N LEU A 81 -0.86 -6.95 5.40
CA LEU A 81 0.04 -6.71 4.26
C LEU A 81 0.44 -8.01 3.54
N LEU A 82 0.84 -9.03 4.31
CA LEU A 82 1.29 -10.32 3.75
C LEU A 82 0.13 -11.12 3.13
N ASP A 83 -1.04 -11.09 3.76
CA ASP A 83 -2.21 -11.83 3.28
C ASP A 83 -2.82 -11.19 2.03
N VAL A 84 -2.82 -9.87 1.95
CA VAL A 84 -3.15 -9.13 0.73
C VAL A 84 -2.14 -9.47 -0.37
N GLN A 85 -0.83 -9.40 -0.07
CA GLN A 85 0.21 -9.70 -1.05
C GLN A 85 0.09 -11.10 -1.63
N ARG A 86 -0.18 -12.12 -0.80
CA ARG A 86 -0.37 -13.50 -1.26
C ARG A 86 -1.56 -13.64 -2.21
N ARG A 87 -2.68 -12.99 -1.90
CA ARG A 87 -3.87 -13.00 -2.78
C ARG A 87 -3.63 -12.33 -4.13
N LEU A 88 -2.76 -11.32 -4.16
CA LEU A 88 -2.41 -10.59 -5.38
C LEU A 88 -1.33 -11.31 -6.21
N ALA A 89 -0.62 -12.29 -5.65
CA ALA A 89 0.51 -12.94 -6.31
C ALA A 89 0.12 -13.68 -7.60
N ASP A 90 -1.11 -14.23 -7.63
CA ASP A 90 -1.62 -14.99 -8.77
C ASP A 90 -2.36 -14.10 -9.81
N VAL A 91 -2.44 -12.79 -9.57
CA VAL A 91 -3.12 -11.86 -10.48
C VAL A 91 -2.18 -11.46 -11.61
N VAL A 92 -2.61 -11.75 -12.84
CA VAL A 92 -1.92 -11.35 -14.07
C VAL A 92 -2.80 -10.36 -14.82
N LEU A 93 -2.24 -9.20 -15.14
CA LEU A 93 -2.90 -8.15 -15.92
C LEU A 93 -2.77 -8.46 -17.42
N ASP A 94 -3.90 -8.47 -18.11
CA ASP A 94 -4.05 -8.72 -19.55
C ASP A 94 -4.67 -7.53 -20.31
N THR A 95 -5.02 -6.45 -19.61
CA THR A 95 -5.50 -5.19 -20.19
C THR A 95 -4.46 -4.08 -20.11
N PRO A 96 -4.49 -3.10 -21.03
CA PRO A 96 -3.72 -1.87 -20.89
C PRO A 96 -4.00 -1.22 -19.53
N VAL A 97 -2.95 -0.72 -18.88
CA VAL A 97 -3.04 -0.05 -17.57
C VAL A 97 -2.39 1.31 -17.67
N HIS A 98 -3.03 2.33 -17.12
CA HIS A 98 -2.51 3.67 -16.97
C HIS A 98 -2.24 3.98 -15.51
N ALA A 99 -1.35 4.93 -15.25
CA ALA A 99 -1.12 5.45 -13.92
C ALA A 99 -2.43 6.03 -13.34
N GLY A 100 -2.81 5.57 -12.14
CA GLY A 100 -4.05 5.94 -11.47
C GLY A 100 -5.19 4.95 -11.63
N ASP A 101 -5.05 3.94 -12.50
CA ASP A 101 -6.08 2.92 -12.68
C ASP A 101 -6.22 2.04 -11.43
N THR A 102 -7.46 1.68 -11.12
CA THR A 102 -7.77 0.74 -10.03
C THR A 102 -7.71 -0.69 -10.54
N LEU A 103 -6.70 -1.44 -10.10
CA LEU A 103 -6.43 -2.82 -10.52
C LEU A 103 -7.24 -3.85 -9.73
N ALA A 104 -7.52 -3.56 -8.46
CA ALA A 104 -8.36 -4.40 -7.60
C ALA A 104 -9.02 -3.54 -6.53
N SER A 105 -10.31 -3.75 -6.28
CA SER A 105 -11.04 -3.00 -5.25
C SER A 105 -11.04 -3.74 -3.91
N ASN A 106 -11.09 -2.99 -2.81
CA ASN A 106 -11.27 -3.53 -1.45
C ASN A 106 -10.31 -4.68 -1.06
N ILE A 107 -9.01 -4.51 -1.33
CA ILE A 107 -7.99 -5.54 -1.12
C ILE A 107 -7.84 -5.96 0.35
N ASP A 108 -8.11 -5.08 1.30
CA ASP A 108 -7.99 -5.32 2.74
C ASP A 108 -9.34 -5.66 3.42
N GLY A 109 -10.44 -5.73 2.67
CA GLY A 109 -11.78 -5.92 3.23
C GLY A 109 -12.33 -4.70 3.98
N GLN A 110 -11.58 -3.60 4.06
CA GLN A 110 -11.96 -2.37 4.76
C GLN A 110 -12.10 -1.19 3.79
N GLY A 111 -12.00 -1.43 2.48
CA GLY A 111 -12.22 -0.53 1.35
C GLY A 111 -10.95 0.13 0.80
N ALA A 112 -9.75 -0.43 1.03
CA ALA A 112 -8.55 0.02 0.33
C ALA A 112 -8.48 -0.62 -1.05
N ASP A 113 -8.17 0.17 -2.08
CA ASP A 113 -8.05 -0.32 -3.45
C ASP A 113 -6.58 -0.43 -3.84
N LEU A 114 -6.27 -1.23 -4.85
CA LEU A 114 -4.95 -1.32 -5.46
C LEU A 114 -4.92 -0.45 -6.71
N VAL A 115 -4.01 0.51 -6.74
CA VAL A 115 -3.92 1.54 -7.77
C VAL A 115 -2.56 1.47 -8.47
N ALA A 116 -2.56 1.47 -9.80
CA ALA A 116 -1.35 1.52 -10.60
C ALA A 116 -0.62 2.86 -10.42
N THR A 117 0.71 2.82 -10.30
CA THR A 117 1.53 4.04 -10.13
C THR A 117 2.32 4.40 -11.39
N ALA A 118 2.25 3.58 -12.43
CA ALA A 118 2.89 3.82 -13.72
C ALA A 118 2.06 3.16 -14.82
N ASP A 119 2.24 3.64 -16.05
CA ASP A 119 1.64 3.01 -17.22
C ASP A 119 2.23 1.61 -17.42
N GLY A 120 1.34 0.67 -17.71
CA GLY A 120 1.71 -0.66 -18.17
C GLY A 120 2.24 -0.63 -19.59
N PRO A 121 2.96 -1.68 -20.02
CA PRO A 121 3.31 -1.82 -21.42
C PRO A 121 2.04 -1.81 -22.25
N VAL A 122 2.00 -1.00 -23.30
CA VAL A 122 0.93 -1.05 -24.28
C VAL A 122 1.02 -2.44 -24.95
N PRO A 123 -0.05 -3.26 -24.95
CA PRO A 123 -0.05 -4.48 -25.75
C PRO A 123 0.28 -4.10 -27.19
N PRO A 124 1.07 -4.92 -27.93
CA PRO A 124 1.31 -4.62 -29.32
C PRO A 124 -0.05 -4.44 -30.02
N SER A 125 -0.24 -3.28 -30.66
CA SER A 125 -1.38 -3.05 -31.55
C SER A 125 -1.49 -4.25 -32.49
N PRO A 126 -2.70 -4.75 -32.83
CA PRO A 126 -2.82 -5.64 -33.97
C PRO A 126 -2.11 -4.94 -35.13
N ALA A 127 -1.17 -5.67 -35.73
CA ALA A 127 -0.30 -5.14 -36.78
C ALA A 127 -1.16 -4.35 -37.77
N HIS A 128 -0.78 -3.11 -38.06
CA HIS A 128 -1.23 -2.51 -39.30
C HIS A 128 -0.79 -3.48 -40.40
N GLU A 129 -1.75 -4.16 -41.03
CA GLU A 129 -1.50 -4.87 -42.29
C GLU A 129 -0.74 -3.89 -43.18
N ASP A 130 0.44 -4.31 -43.62
CA ASP A 130 1.28 -3.58 -44.56
C ASP A 130 0.43 -3.20 -45.77
N VAL A 131 -0.14 -1.98 -45.77
CA VAL A 131 -0.73 -1.38 -46.95
C VAL A 131 0.42 -1.25 -47.93
N GLY A 132 0.36 -2.13 -48.93
CA GLY A 132 1.40 -2.37 -49.92
C GLY A 132 2.10 -1.08 -50.31
N ARG A 133 3.40 -1.04 -50.00
CA ARG A 133 4.29 -0.06 -50.59
C ARG A 133 4.41 -0.43 -52.06
N SER A 134 3.49 0.13 -52.84
CA SER A 134 3.52 0.15 -54.30
C SER A 134 4.90 0.60 -54.72
N MET A 135 5.66 -0.34 -55.23
CA MET A 135 6.99 -0.12 -55.77
C MET A 135 6.80 0.27 -57.23
N ASP A 136 6.31 1.49 -57.42
CA ASP A 136 6.24 2.11 -58.73
C ASP A 136 7.65 2.64 -59.07
N CYS A 137 8.16 2.14 -60.19
CA CYS A 137 9.55 2.18 -60.68
C CYS A 137 10.23 3.55 -60.72
#